data_AF-A0A6B3IWE8-F1
#
_entry.id   AF-A0A6B3IWE8-F1
#
_cell.length_a   1.000
_cell.length_b   1.000
_cell.length_c   1.000
_cell.angle_alpha   90.00
_cell.angle_beta   90.00
_cell.angle_gamma   90.00
#
_symmetry.space_group_name_H-M   'P 1'
#
loop_
_entity.id
_entity.type
_entity.pdbx_description
1 polymer ?
#
loop_
_entity_poly.entity_id
_entity_poly.type
_entity_poly.pdbx_seq_one_letter_code
_entity_poly.pdbx_strand_id
1 'polypeptide(L)' 'MKTLSDTWSWLTTATHWSGPDGIWNRLGEHLYLTVVCLLISCLIALPVALVLGHLGKGGALAVNISNIGRAVPTF' A
#
# COMPACT_ATOMS: atom_id res chain seq x y z
N MET A 1 10.11 -15.62 -27.70
CA MET A 1 9.53 -14.67 -26.71
C MET A 1 8.02 -14.84 -26.76
N LYS A 2 7.45 -15.67 -25.89
CA LYS A 2 6.00 -15.99 -25.88
C LYS A 2 5.22 -15.26 -24.77
N THR A 3 5.92 -14.82 -23.74
CA THR A 3 5.34 -14.17 -22.55
C THR A 3 4.44 -12.98 -22.87
N LEU A 4 4.84 -12.09 -23.79
CA LEU A 4 4.01 -10.94 -24.18
C LEU A 4 2.70 -11.35 -24.85
N SER A 5 2.75 -12.37 -25.72
CA SER A 5 1.55 -12.90 -26.38
C SER A 5 0.64 -13.62 -25.39
N ASP A 6 1.23 -14.37 -24.46
CA ASP A 6 0.50 -15.11 -23.44
C ASP A 6 -0.18 -14.16 -22.43
N THR A 7 0.53 -13.12 -21.99
CA THR A 7 -0.04 -12.06 -21.13
C THR A 7 -1.17 -11.32 -21.84
N TRP A 8 -1.02 -11.00 -23.12
CA TRP A 8 -2.08 -10.35 -23.90
C TRP A 8 -3.33 -11.23 -24.01
N SER A 9 -3.15 -12.52 -24.27
CA SER A 9 -4.24 -13.51 -24.29
C SER A 9 -4.93 -13.62 -22.93
N TRP A 10 -4.16 -13.67 -21.84
CA TRP A 10 -4.69 -13.70 -20.48
C TRP A 10 -5.51 -12.44 -20.14
N LEU A 11 -4.97 -11.26 -20.45
CA LEU A 11 -5.65 -9.99 -20.20
C LEU A 11 -6.94 -9.83 -21.02
N THR A 12 -7.03 -10.40 -22.22
CA THR A 12 -8.22 -10.31 -23.06
C THR A 12 -9.27 -11.39 -22.75
N THR A 13 -8.94 -12.36 -21.90
CA THR A 13 -9.85 -13.45 -21.53
C THR A 13 -10.80 -13.01 -20.40
N ALA A 14 -12.09 -12.91 -20.72
CA ALA A 14 -13.11 -12.35 -19.82
C ALA A 14 -13.28 -13.10 -18.47
N THR A 15 -12.97 -14.40 -18.43
CA THR A 15 -13.07 -15.22 -17.22
C THR A 15 -12.04 -14.84 -16.15
N HIS A 16 -10.96 -14.14 -16.48
CA HIS A 16 -9.99 -13.64 -15.50
C HIS A 16 -10.43 -12.33 -14.82
N TRP A 17 -11.38 -11.60 -15.44
CA TRP A 17 -11.85 -10.32 -14.90
C TRP A 17 -13.01 -10.48 -13.93
N SER A 18 -13.85 -11.49 -14.15
CA SER A 18 -15.10 -11.71 -13.41
C SER A 18 -15.00 -12.92 -12.48
N GLY A 19 -15.79 -12.92 -11.42
CA GLY A 19 -15.84 -14.01 -10.44
C GLY A 19 -15.12 -13.68 -9.13
N PRO A 20 -15.17 -14.60 -8.14
CA PRO A 20 -14.64 -14.36 -6.79
C PRO A 20 -13.14 -14.08 -6.76
N ASP A 21 -12.38 -14.70 -7.67
CA ASP A 21 -10.93 -14.50 -7.80
C ASP A 21 -10.56 -13.57 -8.97
N GLY A 22 -11.54 -12.89 -9.57
CA GLY A 22 -11.34 -12.02 -10.71
C GLY A 22 -10.54 -10.75 -10.36
N ILE A 23 -9.93 -10.15 -11.38
CA ILE A 23 -9.11 -8.93 -11.25
C ILE A 23 -9.87 -7.81 -10.52
N TRP A 24 -11.16 -7.61 -10.83
CA TRP A 24 -11.96 -6.57 -10.18
C TRP A 24 -12.15 -6.80 -8.69
N ASN A 25 -12.39 -8.04 -8.27
CA ASN A 25 -12.53 -8.36 -6.85
C ASN A 25 -11.20 -8.15 -6.11
N ARG A 26 -10.10 -8.67 -6.65
CA ARG A 26 -8.76 -8.49 -6.08
C ARG A 26 -8.33 -7.02 -6.03
N LEU A 27 -8.68 -6.23 -7.03
CA LEU A 27 -8.44 -4.79 -7.03
C LEU A 27 -9.24 -4.10 -5.91
N GLY A 28 -10.52 -4.47 -5.73
CA GLY A 28 -11.35 -3.97 -4.65
C GLY A 28 -10.78 -4.30 -3.26
N GLU A 29 -10.37 -5.55 -3.04
CA GLU A 29 -9.70 -6.00 -1.81
C GLU A 29 -8.43 -5.20 -1.55
N HIS A 30 -7.60 -5.00 -2.58
CA HIS A 30 -6.36 -4.24 -2.45
C HIS A 30 -6.64 -2.77 -2.10
N LEU A 31 -7.56 -2.12 -2.82
CA LEU A 31 -7.95 -0.73 -2.54
C LEU A 31 -8.51 -0.57 -1.13
N TYR A 32 -9.36 -1.51 -0.68
CA TYR A 32 -9.89 -1.51 0.67
C TYR A 32 -8.77 -1.56 1.71
N LEU A 33 -7.85 -2.53 1.57
CA LEU A 33 -6.70 -2.65 2.48
C LEU A 33 -5.82 -1.40 2.46
N THR A 34 -5.49 -0.87 1.28
CA THR A 34 -4.68 0.35 1.15
C THR A 34 -5.35 1.55 1.82
N VAL A 35 -6.64 1.78 1.56
CA VAL A 35 -7.38 2.92 2.13
C VAL A 35 -7.48 2.81 3.64
N VAL A 36 -7.81 1.64 4.18
CA VAL A 36 -7.88 1.43 5.63
C VAL A 36 -6.53 1.67 6.30
N CYS A 37 -5.45 1.08 5.77
CA CYS A 37 -4.10 1.29 6.29
C CYS A 37 -3.68 2.76 6.21
N LEU A 38 -4.00 3.45 5.12
CA LEU A 38 -3.69 4.87 4.94
C LEU A 38 -4.45 5.74 5.95
N LEU A 39 -5.76 5.52 6.12
CA LEU A 39 -6.58 6.29 7.06
C LEU A 39 -6.07 6.14 8.49
N ILE A 40 -5.78 4.92 8.93
CA ILE A 40 -5.21 4.66 10.26
C ILE A 40 -3.85 5.36 10.40
N SER A 41 -2.99 5.24 9.38
CA SER A 41 -1.67 5.89 9.38
C SER A 41 -1.80 7.41 9.47
N CYS A 42 -2.70 8.04 8.70
CA CYS A 42 -2.95 9.47 8.77
C CYS A 42 -3.48 9.89 10.14
N LEU A 43 -4.41 9.13 10.71
CA LEU A 43 -5.04 9.44 12.00
C LEU A 43 -4.04 9.40 13.16
N ILE A 44 -3.00 8.57 13.07
CA ILE A 44 -1.98 8.45 14.12
C ILE A 44 -0.75 9.32 13.81
N ALA A 45 -0.20 9.20 12.60
CA ALA A 45 1.06 9.84 12.23
C ALA A 45 0.93 11.35 12.06
N LEU A 46 -0.19 11.87 11.52
CA LEU A 46 -0.35 13.31 11.33
C LEU A 46 -0.41 14.08 12.66
N PRO A 47 -1.23 13.69 13.66
CA PRO A 47 -1.22 14.38 14.95
C PRO A 47 0.15 14.35 15.63
N VAL A 48 0.82 13.18 15.61
CA VAL A 48 2.16 13.03 16.19
C VAL A 48 3.17 13.94 15.48
N ALA A 49 3.15 13.96 14.14
CA ALA A 49 4.04 14.80 13.35
C ALA A 49 3.79 16.30 13.58
N LEU A 50 2.52 16.72 13.68
CA LEU A 50 2.15 18.11 13.93
C LEU A 50 2.59 18.57 15.33
N VAL A 51 2.37 17.76 16.37
CA VAL A 51 2.79 18.10 17.75
C VAL A 51 4.32 18.18 17.83
N LEU A 52 5.04 17.18 17.34
CA LEU A 52 6.51 17.19 17.34
C LEU A 52 7.08 18.35 16.51
N GLY A 53 6.45 18.66 15.38
CA GLY A 53 6.79 19.79 14.53
C GLY A 53 6.60 21.14 15.22
N HIS A 54 5.48 21.32 15.94
CA HIS A 54 5.20 22.56 16.68
C HIS A 54 6.15 22.77 17.87
N LEU A 55 6.58 21.69 18.52
CA LEU A 55 7.54 21.72 19.62
C LEU A 55 9.00 21.89 19.15
N GLY A 56 9.27 21.75 17.83
CA GLY A 56 10.62 21.81 17.27
C GLY A 56 11.56 20.71 17.80
N LYS A 57 11.02 19.62 18.35
CA LYS A 57 11.76 18.56 19.05
C LYS A 57 11.30 17.18 18.57
N GLY A 58 12.23 16.22 18.55
CA GLY A 58 11.92 14.80 18.28
C GLY A 58 12.01 14.36 16.81
N GLY A 59 12.42 15.24 15.88
CA GLY A 59 12.56 14.89 14.46
C GLY A 59 13.50 13.71 14.21
N ALA A 60 14.65 13.65 14.91
CA ALA A 60 15.58 12.53 14.76
C ALA A 60 14.98 11.18 15.20
N LEU A 61 14.18 11.15 16.27
CA LEU A 61 13.50 9.93 16.72
C LEU A 61 12.42 9.50 15.72
N ALA A 62 11.60 10.44 15.25
CA ALA A 62 10.56 10.16 14.25
C ALA A 62 11.15 9.60 12.94
N VAL A 63 12.27 10.16 12.47
CA VAL A 63 12.97 9.70 11.26
C VAL A 63 13.56 8.31 11.45
N ASN A 64 14.25 8.05 12.57
CA ASN A 64 14.84 6.74 12.82
C ASN A 64 13.79 5.63 12.92
N ILE A 65 12.67 5.87 13.61
CA ILE A 65 11.57 4.90 13.70
C ILE A 65 10.96 4.63 12.31
N SER A 66 10.74 5.68 11.51
CA SER A 66 10.22 5.54 10.15
C SER A 66 11.17 4.76 9.23
N ASN A 67 12.48 4.99 9.38
CA ASN A 67 13.51 4.28 8.61
C ASN A 67 13.58 2.80 8.99
N ILE A 68 13.44 2.45 10.27
CA ILE A 68 13.39 1.05 10.71
C ILE A 68 12.22 0.33 10.03
N GLY A 69 11.01 0.90 10.07
CA GLY A 69 9.84 0.29 9.45
C GLY A 69 10.00 0.06 7.93
N ARG A 70 10.69 0.97 7.24
CA ARG A 70 11.01 0.84 5.81
C ARG A 70 12.14 -0.13 5.50
N ALA A 71 13.02 -0.38 6.47
CA ALA A 71 14.17 -1.28 6.32
C ALA A 71 13.82 -2.75 6.55
N VAL A 72 12.63 -3.04 7.10
CA VAL A 72 12.16 -4.42 7.28
C VAL A 72 11.93 -5.06 5.91
N PRO A 73 12.58 -6.20 5.59
CA PRO A 73 12.33 -6.92 4.35
C PRO A 73 10.89 -7.44 4.32
N THR A 74 10.27 -7.33 3.15
CA THR A 74 9.00 -8.01 2.86
C THR A 74 9.36 -9.30 2.13
N PHE A 75 9.19 -10.43 2.82
CA PHE A 75 9.48 -11.78 2.30
C PHE A 75 8.23 -12.36 1.64
#